data_AF-A0A0L8LYM6-F1
#
_entry.id   AF-A0A0L8LYM6-F1
#
_cell.length_a   1.000
_cell.length_b   1.000
_cell.length_c   1.000
_cell.angle_alpha   90.00
_cell.angle_beta   90.00
_cell.angle_gamma   90.00
#
_symmetry.space_group_name_H-M   'P 1'
#
loop_
_entity.id
_entity.type
_entity.pdbx_description
1 polymer ?
#
loop_
_entity_poly.entity_id
_entity_poly.type
_entity_poly.pdbx_seq_one_letter_code
_entity_poly.pdbx_strand_id
1 'polypeptide(L)'
;MLANLGRDNQHMIVERLDEECAGDWYIQVLLRDNNTYQLEYRDGAPAEHYQTQTVSQDKVLRALLGWAADKPDWREDFMWNNVSSLFEQSDPEGTDQPTT
;
A
#
# COMPACT_ATOMS: atom_id res chain seq x y z
N MET A 1 1.15 15.62 10.24
CA MET A 1 2.06 14.91 11.16
C MET A 1 1.71 13.43 11.09
N LEU A 2 2.69 12.55 10.85
CA LEU A 2 2.51 11.10 11.02
C LEU A 2 2.82 10.77 12.48
N ALA A 3 1.77 10.61 13.29
CA ALA A 3 1.89 10.36 14.72
C ALA A 3 1.61 8.88 15.02
N ASN A 4 2.11 8.41 16.16
CA ASN A 4 1.84 7.06 16.67
C ASN A 4 2.29 5.91 15.75
N LEU A 5 3.16 6.17 14.76
CA LEU A 5 3.94 5.12 14.10
C LEU A 5 5.13 4.78 14.99
N GLY A 6 5.18 3.55 15.49
CA GLY A 6 6.18 3.10 16.46
C GLY A 6 6.09 1.61 16.70
N ARG A 7 6.80 1.09 17.72
CA ARG A 7 6.86 -0.36 18.00
C ARG A 7 5.50 -1.01 18.23
N ASP A 8 4.57 -0.28 18.85
CA ASP A 8 3.23 -0.80 19.17
C ASP A 8 2.21 -0.59 18.03
N ASN A 9 2.56 0.21 17.04
CA ASN A 9 1.72 0.51 15.89
C ASN A 9 2.60 0.84 14.68
N GLN A 10 3.09 -0.20 14.03
CA GLN A 10 4.11 -0.06 12.99
C GLN A 10 3.53 0.37 11.65
N HIS A 11 2.22 0.23 11.43
CA HIS A 11 1.62 0.54 10.13
C HIS A 11 0.38 1.42 10.25
N MET A 12 0.03 2.04 9.13
CA MET A 12 -1.17 2.84 8.95
C MET A 12 -1.65 2.64 7.52
N ILE A 13 -2.94 2.42 7.33
CA ILE A 13 -3.58 2.26 6.02
C ILE A 13 -4.63 3.36 5.89
N VAL A 14 -4.69 3.98 4.72
CA VAL A 14 -5.78 4.87 4.31
C VAL A 14 -6.43 4.26 3.07
N GLU A 15 -7.72 4.01 3.14
CA GLU A 15 -8.51 3.36 2.08
C GLU A 15 -9.52 4.35 1.51
N ARG A 16 -9.82 4.24 0.21
CA ARG A 16 -10.98 4.92 -0.40
C ARG A 16 -12.21 4.04 -0.25
N LEU A 17 -13.31 4.67 0.14
CA LEU A 17 -14.60 4.02 0.40
C LEU A 17 -15.73 4.61 -0.46
N ASP A 18 -15.38 5.33 -1.53
CA ASP A 18 -16.34 5.82 -2.51
C ASP A 18 -17.01 4.64 -3.24
N GLU A 19 -18.35 4.66 -3.32
CA GLU A 19 -19.15 3.59 -3.91
C GLU A 19 -18.85 3.34 -5.41
N GLU A 20 -18.17 4.29 -6.06
CA GLU A 20 -17.78 4.23 -7.48
C GLU A 20 -16.43 3.53 -7.73
N CYS A 21 -15.58 3.39 -6.71
CA CYS A 21 -14.26 2.77 -6.85
C CYS A 21 -14.33 1.26 -6.57
N ALA A 22 -14.60 0.48 -7.61
CA ALA A 22 -14.43 -0.97 -7.53
C ALA A 22 -12.93 -1.33 -7.37
N GLY A 23 -12.63 -2.32 -6.51
CA GLY A 23 -11.28 -2.85 -6.29
C GLY A 23 -10.59 -2.31 -5.04
N ASP A 24 -9.29 -2.59 -4.90
CA ASP A 24 -8.49 -2.20 -3.73
C ASP A 24 -7.84 -0.83 -3.96
N TRP A 25 -8.31 0.19 -3.25
CA TRP A 25 -7.78 1.55 -3.35
C TRP A 25 -7.24 2.00 -2.01
N TYR A 26 -5.94 1.84 -1.79
CA TYR A 26 -5.32 2.21 -0.53
C TYR A 26 -3.92 2.77 -0.71
N ILE A 27 -3.48 3.51 0.31
CA ILE A 27 -2.07 3.78 0.58
C ILE A 27 -1.73 3.34 2.02
N GLN A 28 -0.65 2.59 2.17
CA GLN A 28 -0.15 2.08 3.43
C GLN A 28 1.24 2.65 3.71
N VAL A 29 1.49 2.93 4.98
CA VAL A 29 2.82 3.22 5.53
C VAL A 29 3.17 2.14 6.55
N LEU A 30 4.36 1.57 6.46
CA LEU A 30 4.94 0.67 7.45
C LEU A 30 6.29 1.25 7.93
N LEU A 31 6.47 1.45 9.23
CA LEU A 31 7.74 1.73 9.86
C LEU A 31 8.46 0.41 10.15
N ARG A 32 9.51 0.12 9.38
CA ARG A 32 10.34 -1.08 9.51
C ARG A 32 11.31 -0.95 10.70
N ASP A 33 11.80 -2.09 11.18
CA ASP A 33 12.71 -2.17 12.34
C ASP A 33 14.05 -1.45 12.14
N ASN A 34 14.45 -1.23 10.88
CA ASN A 34 15.65 -0.46 10.51
C ASN A 34 15.39 1.05 10.43
N ASN A 35 14.29 1.55 10.99
CA ASN A 35 13.85 2.95 10.94
C ASN A 35 13.62 3.50 9.52
N THR A 36 13.32 2.63 8.56
CA THR A 36 12.86 3.05 7.23
C THR A 36 11.34 3.00 7.15
N TYR A 37 10.77 3.95 6.41
CA TYR A 37 9.37 3.91 6.01
C TYR A 37 9.26 3.15 4.69
N GLN A 38 8.43 2.13 4.69
CA GLN A 38 7.90 1.55 3.47
C GLN A 38 6.55 2.21 3.16
N LEU A 39 6.39 2.68 1.93
CA LEU A 39 5.10 3.06 1.40
C LEU A 39 4.67 2.02 0.38
N GLU A 40 3.38 1.76 0.38
CA GLU A 40 2.74 0.86 -0.55
C GLU A 40 1.40 1.45 -0.97
N TYR A 41 0.99 1.26 -2.22
CA TYR A 41 -0.37 1.61 -2.63
C TYR A 41 -0.93 0.60 -3.63
N ARG A 42 -2.26 0.53 -3.67
CA ARG A 42 -3.01 -0.12 -4.75
C ARG A 42 -3.90 0.86 -5.49
N ASP A 43 -3.95 0.69 -6.81
CA ASP A 43 -4.72 1.51 -7.76
C ASP A 43 -5.88 0.67 -8.36
N GLY A 44 -6.69 0.09 -7.48
CA GLY A 44 -7.90 -0.67 -7.83
C GLY A 44 -7.67 -2.14 -8.20
N ALA A 45 -6.62 -2.47 -8.95
CA ALA A 45 -6.37 -3.84 -9.41
C ALA A 45 -5.20 -4.52 -8.66
N PRO A 46 -5.20 -5.86 -8.49
CA PRO A 46 -4.06 -6.58 -7.93
C PRO A 46 -2.74 -6.39 -8.70
N ALA A 47 -2.83 -6.17 -10.02
CA ALA A 47 -1.68 -5.86 -10.89
C ALA A 47 -1.11 -4.45 -10.64
N GLU A 48 -1.93 -3.54 -10.12
CA GLU A 48 -1.58 -2.14 -9.86
C GLU A 48 -1.15 -1.97 -8.39
N HIS A 49 -0.11 -2.71 -8.01
CA HIS A 49 0.41 -2.77 -6.65
C HIS A 49 1.86 -2.32 -6.61
N TYR A 50 2.13 -1.24 -5.88
CA TYR A 50 3.42 -0.56 -5.94
C TYR A 50 3.99 -0.30 -4.56
N GLN A 51 5.32 -0.33 -4.45
CA GLN A 51 6.04 -0.14 -3.20
C GLN A 51 7.29 0.72 -3.39
N THR A 52 7.62 1.52 -2.38
CA THR A 52 8.88 2.26 -2.26
C THR A 52 9.36 2.32 -0.80
N GLN A 53 10.60 2.72 -0.58
CA GLN A 53 11.17 2.89 0.76
C GLN A 53 11.91 4.23 0.87
N THR A 54 11.84 4.83 2.06
CA THR A 54 12.50 6.10 2.36
C THR A 54 12.82 6.23 3.84
N VAL A 55 13.80 7.05 4.18
CA VAL A 55 14.06 7.51 5.56
C VAL A 55 13.39 8.85 5.87
N SER A 56 12.82 9.52 4.86
CA SER A 56 12.24 10.86 5.00
C SER A 56 10.76 10.80 5.38
N GLN A 57 10.47 11.05 6.65
CA GLN A 57 9.09 11.16 7.16
C GLN A 57 8.29 12.26 6.44
N ASP A 58 8.94 13.37 6.07
CA ASP A 58 8.30 14.48 5.35
C ASP A 58 7.79 14.06 3.97
N LYS A 59 8.60 13.31 3.21
CA LYS A 59 8.18 12.73 1.93
C LYS A 59 6.99 11.77 2.10
N VAL A 60 7.00 10.95 3.15
CA VAL A 60 5.86 10.06 3.46
C VAL A 60 4.59 10.86 3.72
N LEU A 61 4.68 11.90 4.55
CA LEU A 61 3.54 12.75 4.88
C LEU A 61 2.97 13.42 3.63
N ARG A 62 3.83 13.95 2.75
CA ARG A 62 3.39 14.57 1.49
C ARG A 62 2.68 13.60 0.56
N ALA A 63 3.24 12.40 0.35
CA ALA A 63 2.59 11.39 -0.49
C ALA A 63 1.24 10.95 0.09
N LEU A 64 1.16 10.70 1.39
CA LEU A 64 -0.08 10.28 2.04
C LEU A 64 -1.18 11.34 1.91
N LEU A 65 -0.86 12.61 2.20
CA LEU A 65 -1.82 13.71 2.09
C LEU A 65 -2.17 14.01 0.62
N GLY A 66 -1.21 13.88 -0.29
CA GLY A 66 -1.43 14.05 -1.73
C GLY A 66 -2.37 12.97 -2.28
N TRP A 67 -2.16 11.71 -1.91
CA TRP A 67 -3.03 10.59 -2.29
C TRP A 67 -4.46 10.78 -1.75
N ALA A 68 -4.59 11.13 -0.47
CA ALA A 68 -5.88 11.35 0.16
C ALA A 68 -6.64 12.55 -0.42
N ALA A 69 -5.92 13.54 -0.95
CA ALA A 69 -6.49 14.72 -1.61
C ALA A 69 -6.59 14.57 -3.14
N ASP A 70 -6.36 13.38 -3.69
CA ASP A 70 -6.42 13.07 -5.12
C ASP A 70 -5.49 13.94 -6.00
N LYS A 71 -4.32 14.33 -5.48
CA LYS A 71 -3.38 15.17 -6.22
C LYS A 71 -2.51 14.36 -7.18
N PRO A 72 -2.42 14.68 -8.47
CA PRO A 72 -1.70 13.84 -9.43
C PRO A 72 -0.19 13.70 -9.17
N ASP A 73 0.41 14.65 -8.43
CA ASP A 73 1.85 14.73 -8.17
C ASP A 73 2.33 13.93 -6.95
N TRP A 74 1.42 13.28 -6.21
CA TRP A 74 1.77 12.62 -4.93
C TRP A 74 2.81 11.49 -5.08
N ARG A 75 2.93 10.92 -6.29
CA ARG A 75 3.85 9.82 -6.63
C ARG A 75 5.26 10.29 -6.99
N GLU A 76 5.44 11.55 -7.40
CA GLU A 76 6.63 12.03 -8.11
C GLU A 76 7.92 12.05 -7.27
N ASP A 77 7.78 12.15 -5.94
CA ASP A 77 8.90 12.22 -4.99
C ASP A 77 9.65 10.88 -4.80
N PHE A 78 9.18 9.81 -5.45
CA PHE A 78 9.58 8.42 -5.24
C PHE A 78 9.81 7.66 -6.56
N MET A 79 10.72 6.69 -6.48
CA MET A 79 10.78 5.60 -7.45
C MET A 79 9.94 4.43 -6.93
N TRP A 80 8.85 4.13 -7.62
CA TRP A 80 7.93 3.06 -7.27
C TRP A 80 8.31 1.77 -7.99
N ASN A 81 8.34 0.67 -7.26
CA ASN A 81 8.53 -0.65 -7.82
C ASN A 81 7.17 -1.33 -7.86
N ASN A 82 6.78 -1.87 -9.01
CA ASN A 82 5.61 -2.74 -9.08
C ASN A 82 5.96 -4.07 -8.37
N VAL A 83 5.10 -4.48 -7.45
CA VAL A 83 5.27 -5.67 -6.59
C VAL A 83 4.14 -6.67 -6.77
N SER A 84 3.27 -6.52 -7.77
CA SER A 84 2.07 -7.35 -7.93
C SER A 84 2.37 -8.84 -8.00
N SER A 85 3.47 -9.22 -8.64
CA SER A 85 3.89 -10.63 -8.78
C SER A 85 4.19 -11.33 -7.46
N LEU A 86 4.49 -10.58 -6.39
CA LEU A 86 4.66 -11.13 -5.05
C LEU A 86 3.32 -11.55 -4.41
N PHE A 87 2.21 -11.09 -4.98
CA PHE A 87 0.85 -11.28 -4.48
C PHE A 87 -0.05 -12.04 -5.47
N GLU A 88 0.50 -12.52 -6.58
CA GLU A 88 -0.22 -13.36 -7.57
C GLU A 88 -0.53 -14.78 -7.03
N GLN A 89 0.02 -15.19 -5.88
CA GLN A 89 -0.24 -16.49 -5.26
C GLN A 89 -1.24 -16.39 -4.11
N SER A 90 -2.53 -16.39 -4.44
CA SER A 90 -3.61 -16.79 -3.52
C SER A 90 -4.86 -17.24 -4.28
N ASP A 91 -4.69 -18.06 -5.33
CA ASP A 91 -5.79 -18.93 -5.77
C ASP A 91 -5.67 -20.24 -4.98
N PRO A 92 -6.64 -20.61 -4.12
CA PRO A 92 -6.71 -21.96 -3.61
C PRO A 92 -7.07 -22.87 -4.79
N GLU A 93 -6.07 -23.53 -5.36
CA GLU A 93 -6.29 -24.61 -6.31
C GLU A 93 -7.19 -25.65 -5.64
N GLY A 94 -8.42 -25.74 -6.16
CA GLY A 94 -9.46 -26.63 -5.67
C GLY A 94 -8.98 -28.07 -5.65
N THR A 95 -8.89 -28.65 -4.46
CA THR A 95 -8.85 -30.10 -4.28
C THR A 95 -10.26 -30.59 -3.98
N ASP A 96 -11.09 -30.61 -5.01
CA ASP A 96 -12.30 -31.43 -5.03
C ASP A 96 -11.85 -32.88 -5.28
N GLN A 97 -11.56 -33.62 -4.22
CA GLN A 97 -11.51 -35.08 -4.28
C GLN A 97 -12.92 -35.62 -3.97
N PRO A 98 -13.65 -36.19 -4.93
CA PRO A 98 -14.89 -36.86 -4.60
C PRO A 98 -14.56 -38.13 -3.83
N THR A 99 -15.04 -38.19 -2.59
CA THR A 99 -15.16 -39.45 -1.86
C THR A 99 -16.44 -40.12 -2.31
N THR A 100 -16.35 -41.16 -3.15
CA THR A 100 -17.22 -42.36 -3.17
C THR A 100 -16.71 -43.34 -4.22
#